data_AF-A0A7Y2CQU4-F1
#
_entry.id   AF-A0A7Y2CQU4-F1
#
_cell.length_a   1.000
_cell.length_b   1.000
_cell.length_c   1.000
_cell.angle_alpha   90.00
_cell.angle_beta   90.00
_cell.angle_gamma   90.00
#
_symmetry.space_group_name_H-M   'P 1'
#
loop_
_entity.id
_entity.type
_entity.pdbx_description
1 polymer ?
#
loop_
_entity_poly.entity_id
_entity_poly.type
_entity_poly.pdbx_seq_one_letter_code
_entity_poly.pdbx_strand_id
1 'polypeptide(L)'
;VVVTDSGGIQEETTYLKVPCLTLRDNTERPVTVELGTNQLVPLDPAVVYDQFMSVSKSPAIGEIPPLWDGRAAERIVQVFRQGFAQ
;
A
#
# COMPACT_ATOMS: atom_id res chain seq x y z
N VAL A 1 -0.24 13.11 3.29
CA VAL A 1 -0.49 11.84 4.01
C VAL A 1 -1.94 11.47 3.82
N VAL A 2 -2.22 10.18 3.60
CA VAL A 2 -3.59 9.64 3.53
C VAL A 2 -3.87 8.88 4.82
N VAL A 3 -5.09 9.02 5.36
CA VAL A 3 -5.58 8.24 6.49
C VAL A 3 -6.79 7.44 6.00
N THR A 4 -6.79 6.13 6.17
CA THR A 4 -7.79 5.24 5.53
C THR A 4 -7.98 3.94 6.30
N ASP A 5 -9.06 3.22 6.05
CA ASP A 5 -9.26 1.81 6.38
C ASP A 5 -9.35 0.91 5.13
N SER A 6 -9.35 1.52 3.93
CA SER A 6 -9.48 0.84 2.64
C SER A 6 -8.20 0.11 2.23
N GLY A 7 -8.34 -1.17 1.91
CA GLY A 7 -7.23 -2.00 1.39
C GLY A 7 -6.69 -1.52 0.04
N GLY A 8 -7.56 -1.09 -0.89
CA GLY A 8 -7.12 -0.60 -2.21
C GLY A 8 -6.29 0.68 -2.11
N ILE A 9 -6.68 1.59 -1.20
CA ILE A 9 -5.93 2.83 -0.96
C ILE A 9 -4.53 2.53 -0.39
N GLN A 10 -4.36 1.47 0.40
CA GLN A 10 -3.02 1.07 0.89
C GLN A 10 -2.08 0.69 -0.27
N GLU A 11 -2.61 0.00 -1.29
CA GLU A 11 -1.85 -0.36 -2.50
C GLU A 11 -1.54 0.87 -3.35
N GLU A 12 -2.56 1.69 -3.65
CA GLU A 12 -2.41 2.86 -4.51
C GLU A 12 -1.44 3.89 -3.92
N THR A 13 -1.53 4.15 -2.61
CA THR A 13 -0.62 5.07 -1.91
C THR A 13 0.82 4.57 -1.90
N THR A 14 1.03 3.25 -1.72
CA THR A 14 2.35 2.62 -1.83
C THR A 14 2.95 2.82 -3.22
N TYR A 15 2.18 2.52 -4.28
CA TYR A 15 2.65 2.69 -5.66
C TYR A 15 3.00 4.16 -5.97
N LEU A 16 2.17 5.09 -5.52
CA LEU A 16 2.35 6.53 -5.73
C LEU A 16 3.38 7.16 -4.78
N LYS A 17 3.99 6.38 -3.88
CA LYS A 17 4.92 6.83 -2.83
C LYS A 17 4.33 7.94 -1.95
N VAL A 18 3.03 7.84 -1.66
CA VAL A 18 2.31 8.73 -0.74
C VAL A 18 2.24 8.06 0.63
N PRO A 19 2.61 8.72 1.74
CA PRO A 19 2.47 8.14 3.07
C PRO A 19 1.03 7.81 3.42
N CYS A 20 0.81 6.64 4.01
CA CYS A 20 -0.50 6.11 4.36
C CYS A 20 -0.54 5.67 5.83
N LEU A 21 -1.59 6.07 6.55
CA LEU A 21 -1.91 5.58 7.89
C LEU A 21 -3.20 4.77 7.81
N THR A 22 -3.10 3.47 8.06
CA THR A 22 -4.24 2.55 8.06
C THR A 22 -4.80 2.39 9.47
N LEU A 23 -6.07 2.73 9.66
CA LEU A 23 -6.76 2.67 10.95
C LEU A 23 -7.27 1.26 11.28
N ARG A 24 -6.38 0.27 11.29
CA ARG A 24 -6.68 -1.15 11.56
C ARG A 24 -5.55 -1.80 12.34
N ASP A 25 -5.87 -2.82 13.15
CA ASP A 25 -4.86 -3.61 13.88
C ASP A 25 -4.08 -4.57 12.98
N ASN A 26 -4.63 -4.90 11.81
CA ASN A 26 -4.03 -5.78 10.81
C ASN A 26 -4.44 -5.36 9.40
N THR A 27 -3.68 -5.85 8.41
CA THR A 27 -3.99 -5.66 6.99
C THR A 27 -3.73 -6.95 6.22
N GLU A 28 -4.58 -7.21 5.24
CA GLU A 28 -4.38 -8.21 4.19
C GLU A 28 -3.34 -7.80 3.14
N ARG A 29 -2.73 -6.61 3.29
CA ARG A 29 -1.71 -6.01 2.42
C ARG A 29 -0.39 -5.76 3.15
N PRO A 30 0.24 -6.78 3.78
CA PRO A 30 1.44 -6.59 4.62
C PRO A 30 2.59 -5.92 3.87
N VAL A 31 2.73 -6.19 2.56
CA VAL A 31 3.76 -5.58 1.71
C VAL A 31 3.72 -4.05 1.68
N THR A 32 2.55 -3.43 1.88
CA THR A 32 2.40 -1.97 1.93
C THR A 32 3.04 -1.37 3.18
N VAL A 33 3.17 -2.16 4.25
CA VAL A 33 3.80 -1.79 5.52
C VAL A 33 5.29 -2.19 5.52
N GLU A 34 5.61 -3.37 5.01
CA GLU A 34 6.97 -3.93 5.01
C GLU A 34 7.91 -3.21 4.03
N LEU A 35 7.42 -2.90 2.82
CA LEU A 35 8.20 -2.26 1.75
C LEU A 35 7.65 -0.88 1.38
N GLY A 36 6.34 -0.70 1.51
CA GLY A 36 5.66 0.48 1.03
C GLY A 36 5.72 1.68 1.97
N THR A 37 4.69 2.52 1.87
CA THR A 37 4.58 3.79 2.61
C THR A 37 3.52 3.76 3.70
N ASN A 38 2.94 2.58 3.97
CA ASN A 38 1.82 2.41 4.88
C ASN A 38 2.29 2.10 6.32
N GLN A 39 1.51 2.56 7.30
CA GLN A 39 1.69 2.23 8.72
C GLN A 39 0.33 1.86 9.31
N LEU A 40 0.28 0.79 10.09
CA LEU A 40 -0.89 0.45 10.89
C LEU A 40 -0.91 1.35 12.13
N VAL A 41 -2.05 2.00 12.36
CA VAL A 41 -2.24 2.90 13.49
C VAL A 41 -3.52 2.47 14.21
N PRO A 42 -3.51 2.32 15.55
CA PRO A 42 -4.72 2.05 16.30
C PRO A 42 -5.72 3.20 16.13
N LEU A 43 -7.01 2.90 16.24
CA LEU A 43 -8.08 3.89 16.17
C LEU A 43 -8.19 4.69 17.49
N ASP A 44 -7.11 5.40 17.83
CA ASP A 44 -7.03 6.36 18.92
C ASP A 44 -6.75 7.76 18.34
N PRO A 45 -7.64 8.76 18.54
CA PRO A 45 -7.48 10.07 17.93
C PRO A 45 -6.16 10.79 18.27
N ALA A 46 -5.64 10.63 19.49
CA ALA A 46 -4.39 11.26 19.89
C ALA A 46 -3.21 10.59 19.18
N VAL A 47 -3.20 9.26 19.14
CA VAL A 47 -2.16 8.49 18.43
C VAL A 47 -2.19 8.79 16.92
N VAL A 48 -3.37 8.82 16.32
CA VAL A 48 -3.53 9.14 14.89
C VAL A 48 -3.01 10.55 14.58
N TYR A 49 -3.32 11.53 15.42
CA TYR A 49 -2.83 12.89 15.27
C TYR A 49 -1.30 12.97 15.35
N ASP A 50 -0.70 12.32 16.34
CA ASP A 50 0.75 12.32 16.52
C ASP A 50 1.47 11.65 15.34
N GLN A 51 0.95 10.51 14.86
CA GLN A 51 1.49 9.83 13.68
C GLN A 51 1.33 10.66 12.41
N PHE A 52 0.16 11.30 12.22
CA PHE A 52 -0.06 12.19 11.09
C PHE A 52 0.94 13.35 11.07
N MET A 53 1.18 13.97 12.23
CA MET A 53 2.14 15.07 12.34
C MET A 53 3.58 14.61 12.12
N SER A 54 3.95 13.44 12.64
CA SER A 54 5.27 12.83 12.44
C SER A 54 5.55 12.57 10.96
N VAL A 55 4.65 11.84 10.30
CA VAL A 55 4.77 11.45 8.89
C VAL A 55 4.65 12.65 7.95
N SER A 56 3.88 13.68 8.31
CA SER A 56 3.80 14.91 7.50
C SER A 56 5.10 15.71 7.52
N LYS A 57 5.87 15.66 8.61
CA LYS A 57 7.17 16.34 8.72
C LYS A 57 8.29 15.54 8.08
N SER A 58 8.27 14.22 8.27
CA SER A 58 9.30 13.32 7.77
C SER A 58 8.63 12.08 7.16
N PRO A 59 8.15 12.18 5.91
CA PRO A 59 7.45 11.08 5.26
C PRO A 59 8.38 9.87 5.11
N ALA A 60 7.88 8.68 5.45
CA ALA A 60 8.58 7.44 5.19
C ALA A 60 8.82 7.29 3.68
N ILE A 61 10.03 6.86 3.32
CA ILE A 61 10.38 6.57 1.92
C ILE A 61 10.14 5.08 1.71
N GLY A 62 9.00 4.76 1.10
CA GLY A 62 8.68 3.40 0.68
C GLY A 62 9.23 3.08 -0.72
N GLU A 63 9.42 1.80 -0.97
CA GLU A 63 9.75 1.24 -2.28
C GLU A 63 8.47 0.81 -3.01
N ILE A 64 8.54 0.78 -4.34
CA ILE A 64 7.48 0.15 -5.14
C ILE A 64 7.75 -1.36 -5.08
N PRO A 65 6.82 -2.18 -4.56
CA PRO A 65 7.04 -3.62 -4.45
C PRO A 65 7.36 -4.27 -5.81
N PRO A 66 8.14 -5.36 -5.83
CA PRO A 66 8.43 -6.09 -7.07
C PRO A 66 7.15 -6.45 -7.84
N LEU A 67 7.21 -6.33 -9.18
CA LEU A 67 6.11 -6.61 -10.12
C LEU A 67 4.92 -5.64 -10.07
N TRP A 68 4.98 -4.57 -9.25
CA TRP A 68 4.01 -3.47 -9.30
C TRP A 68 4.38 -2.48 -10.42
N ASP A 69 4.54 -2.99 -11.63
CA ASP A 69 5.02 -2.26 -12.81
C ASP A 69 3.91 -1.96 -13.82
N GLY A 70 2.65 -2.15 -13.42
CA GLY A 70 1.48 -1.94 -14.27
C GLY A 70 1.24 -3.02 -15.32
N ARG A 71 2.05 -4.10 -15.36
CA ARG A 71 1.95 -5.14 -16.42
C ARG A 71 1.20 -6.41 -15.98
N ALA A 72 0.44 -6.35 -14.89
CA ALA A 72 -0.31 -7.51 -14.38
C ALA A 72 -1.28 -8.08 -15.44
N ALA A 73 -2.07 -7.21 -16.09
CA ALA A 73 -3.03 -7.62 -17.11
C ALA A 73 -2.36 -8.30 -18.32
N GLU A 74 -1.25 -7.75 -18.81
CA GLU A 74 -0.48 -8.34 -19.91
C GLU A 74 0.00 -9.75 -19.58
N ARG A 75 0.57 -9.94 -18.38
CA ARG A 75 1.05 -11.25 -17.90
C ARG A 75 -0.10 -12.25 -17.78
N ILE A 76 -1.25 -11.84 -17.24
CA ILE A 76 -2.43 -12.72 -17.12
C ILE A 76 -2.92 -13.18 -18.49
N VAL A 77 -3.06 -12.24 -19.45
CA VAL A 77 -3.48 -12.58 -20.82
C VAL A 77 -2.49 -13.52 -21.49
N GLN A 78 -1.19 -13.34 -21.25
CA GLN A 78 -0.16 -14.24 -21.77
C GLN A 78 -0.32 -15.68 -21.24
N VAL A 79 -0.61 -15.86 -19.95
CA VAL A 79 -0.85 -17.18 -19.37
C VAL A 79 -2.08 -17.85 -20.00
N PHE A 80 -3.19 -17.12 -20.16
CA PHE A 80 -4.37 -17.68 -20.83
C PHE A 80 -4.07 -18.11 -22.27
N ARG A 81 -3.37 -17.28 -23.05
CA ARG A 81 -2.98 -17.63 -24.43
C ARG A 81 -2.12 -18.89 -24.49
N GLN A 82 -1.22 -19.10 -23.53
CA GLN A 82 -0.38 -20.30 -23.47
C GLN A 82 -1.19 -21.54 -23.06
N GLY A 83 -2.14 -21.41 -22.13
CA GLY A 83 -2.96 -22.52 -21.65
C GLY A 83 -4.04 -22.99 -22.64
N PHE A 84 -4.58 -22.08 -23.46
CA PHE A 84 -5.58 -22.41 -24.49
C PHE A 84 -4.97 -22.76 -25.87
N ALA A 85 -3.65 -22.66 -26.02
CA ALA A 85 -2.92 -23.11 -27.21
C ALA A 85 -2.43 -24.56 -27.11
N GLN A 86 -2.79 -25.26 -26.02
CA GLN A 86 -2.68 -26.71 -25.84
C GLN A 86 -4.02 -27.38 -26.19
#